data_AF-A0AAE0C346-F1
#
_entry.id   AF-A0AAE0C346-F1
#
_cell.length_a   1.000
_cell.length_b   1.000
_cell.length_c   1.000
_cell.angle_alpha   90.00
_cell.angle_beta   90.00
_cell.angle_gamma   90.00
#
_symmetry.space_group_name_H-M   'P 1'
#
loop_
_entity.id
_entity.type
_entity.pdbx_description
1 polymer ?
#
loop_
_entity_poly.entity_id
_entity_poly.type
_entity_poly.pdbx_seq_one_letter_code
_entity_poly.pdbx_strand_id
1 'polypeptide(L)'
;MFLHRIQPMDSRLRLFLGFLCFFIASNPWILAHGISPSNIWLQVIDLLYVSPELAQIAQETDLVVLEGMGRAIETNLHAQFTCDSLKLGMVKHPEVAQCLGGGLYDVVCKFDVAPAT
;
A
#
# COMPACT_ATOMS: atom_id res chain seq x y z
N MET A 1 -17.99 1.30 -9.85
CA MET A 1 -18.62 2.54 -9.36
C MET A 1 -19.24 2.18 -8.01
N PHE A 2 -18.53 2.23 -6.90
CA PHE A 2 -18.09 3.44 -6.21
C PHE A 2 -16.96 3.06 -5.24
N LEU A 3 -15.97 3.95 -5.11
CA LEU A 3 -15.12 4.02 -3.93
C LEU A 3 -16.01 3.88 -2.69
N HIS A 4 -15.85 2.80 -1.92
CA HIS A 4 -16.30 2.82 -0.53
C HIS A 4 -15.55 4.00 0.09
N ARG A 5 -16.30 5.07 0.40
CA ARG A 5 -15.83 6.38 0.82
C ARG A 5 -14.48 6.30 1.51
N ILE A 6 -13.51 7.04 0.98
CA ILE A 6 -12.42 7.64 1.75
C ILE A 6 -13.08 8.18 3.03
N GLN A 7 -12.97 7.44 4.14
CA GLN A 7 -13.60 7.86 5.38
C GLN A 7 -12.93 9.18 5.77
N PRO A 8 -13.69 10.26 6.02
CA PRO A 8 -13.09 11.48 6.52
C PRO A 8 -12.48 11.16 7.89
N MET A 9 -11.16 11.04 7.91
CA MET A 9 -10.42 10.67 9.11
C MET A 9 -10.22 11.89 10.00
N ASP A 10 -10.52 11.73 11.30
CA ASP A 10 -10.23 12.68 12.38
C ASP A 10 -8.79 13.23 12.28
N SER A 11 -8.63 14.53 12.52
CA SER A 11 -7.33 15.23 12.53
C SER A 11 -6.28 14.59 13.45
N ARG A 12 -6.70 13.86 14.49
CA ARG A 12 -5.80 13.09 15.37
C ARG A 12 -5.25 11.82 14.71
N LEU A 13 -6.05 11.11 13.91
CA LEU A 13 -5.57 9.94 13.15
C LEU A 13 -4.70 10.35 11.97
N ARG A 14 -4.93 11.53 11.37
CA ARG A 14 -4.04 12.08 10.32
C ARG A 14 -2.62 12.30 10.83
N LEU A 15 -2.48 12.83 12.05
CA LEU A 15 -1.18 12.99 12.72
C LEU A 15 -0.53 11.64 13.07
N PHE A 16 -1.32 10.67 13.55
CA PHE A 16 -0.81 9.36 13.97
C PHE A 16 -0.30 8.51 12.79
N LEU A 17 -1.06 8.43 11.69
CA LEU A 17 -0.62 7.77 10.46
C LEU A 17 0.49 8.54 9.75
N GLY A 18 0.49 9.87 9.81
CA GLY A 18 1.60 10.69 9.32
C GLY A 18 2.92 10.36 10.01
N PHE A 19 2.90 10.16 11.33
CA PHE A 19 4.06 9.74 12.12
C PHE A 19 4.48 8.29 11.81
N LEU A 20 3.52 7.37 11.66
CA LEU A 20 3.79 5.96 11.35
C LEU A 20 4.44 5.79 9.97
N CYS A 21 3.93 6.45 8.92
CA CYS A 21 4.53 6.41 7.58
C CYS A 21 5.95 7.02 7.54
N PHE A 22 6.23 8.04 8.36
CA PHE A 22 7.57 8.64 8.46
C PHE A 22 8.57 7.67 9.12
N PHE A 23 8.08 6.86 10.07
CA PHE A 23 8.88 5.85 10.76
C PHE A 23 9.17 4.61 9.89
N ILE A 24 8.22 4.17 9.05
CA ILE A 24 8.42 3.05 8.12
C ILE A 24 9.43 3.42 7.03
N ALA A 25 9.36 4.64 6.48
CA ALA A 25 10.31 5.12 5.47
C ALA A 25 11.75 5.30 6.00
N SER A 26 11.94 5.29 7.31
CA SER A 26 13.23 5.50 7.99
C SER A 26 13.79 4.23 8.63
N ASN A 27 13.17 3.06 8.41
CA ASN A 27 13.51 1.82 9.12
C ASN A 27 14.53 0.96 8.33
N PRO A 28 15.77 0.76 8.83
CA PRO A 28 16.82 0.00 8.12
C PRO A 28 16.53 -1.50 7.94
N TRP A 29 15.50 -2.04 8.60
CA TRP A 29 15.18 -3.47 8.61
C TRP A 29 14.59 -4.01 7.29
N ILE A 30 14.10 -3.15 6.40
CA ILE A 30 13.53 -3.55 5.09
C ILE A 30 14.61 -4.11 4.13
N LEU A 31 15.89 -3.82 4.38
CA LEU A 31 17.03 -4.34 3.60
C LEU A 31 17.26 -5.84 3.79
N ALA A 32 16.72 -6.45 4.85
CA ALA A 32 17.03 -7.84 5.21
C ALA A 32 16.18 -8.89 4.46
N HIS A 33 15.13 -8.51 3.72
CA HIS A 33 14.10 -9.46 3.21
C HIS A 33 13.83 -9.39 1.70
N GLY A 34 14.86 -9.18 0.87
CA GLY A 34 14.77 -9.54 -0.57
C GLY A 34 14.14 -8.50 -1.51
N ILE A 35 14.05 -7.23 -1.11
CA ILE A 35 13.70 -6.14 -2.04
C ILE A 35 14.98 -5.72 -2.80
N SER A 36 14.97 -5.84 -4.14
CA SER A 36 16.08 -5.37 -4.99
C SER A 36 16.44 -3.90 -4.69
N PRO A 37 17.74 -3.53 -4.63
CA PRO A 37 18.18 -2.15 -4.36
C PRO A 37 17.57 -1.09 -5.29
N SER A 38 17.18 -1.46 -6.52
CA SER A 38 16.52 -0.57 -7.47
C SER A 38 15.10 -0.17 -7.05
N ASN A 39 14.40 -1.03 -6.31
CA ASN A 39 13.02 -0.85 -5.84
C ASN A 39 12.93 -0.10 -4.50
N ILE A 40 14.04 0.45 -4.02
CA ILE A 40 14.13 1.27 -2.79
C ILE A 40 14.10 2.76 -3.15
N TRP A 41 14.69 3.13 -4.30
CA TRP A 41 14.69 4.50 -4.81
C TRP A 41 13.34 4.91 -5.40
N LEU A 42 12.60 3.92 -5.89
CA LEU A 42 11.22 4.08 -6.29
C LEU A 42 10.37 3.65 -5.09
N GLN A 43 9.56 4.54 -4.52
CA GLN A 43 8.64 4.21 -3.41
C GLN A 43 7.52 3.22 -3.81
N VAL A 44 7.69 2.51 -4.93
CA VAL A 44 6.74 1.60 -5.57
C VAL A 44 7.25 0.16 -5.55
N ILE A 45 6.35 -0.80 -5.79
CA ILE A 45 6.70 -2.21 -6.00
C ILE A 45 5.90 -2.77 -7.16
N ASP A 46 6.61 -3.35 -8.12
CA ASP A 46 6.00 -4.16 -9.16
C ASP A 46 5.96 -5.62 -8.68
N LEU A 47 4.76 -6.10 -8.33
CA LEU A 47 4.56 -7.45 -7.81
C LEU A 47 4.71 -8.52 -8.89
N LEU A 48 4.80 -8.16 -10.18
CA LEU A 48 5.15 -9.09 -11.25
C LEU A 48 6.63 -9.47 -11.23
N TYR A 49 7.48 -8.66 -10.58
CA TYR A 49 8.92 -8.85 -10.51
C TYR A 49 9.41 -8.92 -9.06
N VAL A 50 8.99 -9.97 -8.36
CA VAL A 50 9.44 -10.32 -7.00
C VAL A 50 10.48 -11.44 -7.03
N SER A 51 11.27 -11.56 -5.97
CA SER A 51 12.22 -12.68 -5.86
C SER A 51 11.46 -14.02 -5.69
N PRO A 52 12.04 -15.14 -6.15
CA PRO A 52 11.43 -16.46 -5.97
C PRO A 52 11.14 -16.80 -4.50
N GLU A 53 12.00 -16.37 -3.58
CA GLU A 53 11.87 -16.61 -2.14
C GLU A 53 10.64 -15.87 -1.57
N LEU A 54 10.45 -14.61 -1.96
CA LEU A 54 9.27 -13.84 -1.55
C LEU A 54 7.99 -14.43 -2.16
N ALA A 55 8.04 -14.83 -3.43
CA ALA A 55 6.90 -15.47 -4.10
C ALA A 55 6.50 -16.77 -3.39
N GLN A 56 7.47 -17.58 -2.95
CA GLN A 56 7.21 -18.83 -2.25
C GLN A 56 6.56 -18.59 -0.88
N ILE A 57 7.03 -17.62 -0.10
CA ILE A 57 6.42 -17.27 1.19
C ILE A 57 5.01 -16.71 0.98
N ALA A 58 4.79 -15.89 -0.06
CA ALA A 58 3.50 -15.29 -0.36
C ALA A 58 2.44 -16.27 -0.86
N GLN A 59 2.82 -17.48 -1.30
CA GLN A 59 1.85 -18.51 -1.69
C GLN A 59 1.05 -19.07 -0.50
N GLU A 60 1.63 -19.02 0.70
CA GLU A 60 1.03 -19.58 1.91
C GLU A 60 0.31 -18.51 2.77
N THR A 61 0.29 -17.25 2.32
CA THR A 61 -0.32 -16.16 3.10
C THR A 61 -1.83 -16.05 2.89
N ASP A 62 -2.54 -15.84 3.99
CA ASP A 62 -3.98 -15.60 4.04
C ASP A 62 -4.34 -14.10 3.95
N LEU A 63 -3.37 -13.22 4.17
CA LEU A 63 -3.53 -11.76 4.07
C LEU A 63 -2.30 -11.08 3.47
N VAL A 64 -2.51 -10.20 2.48
CA VAL A 64 -1.49 -9.30 1.95
C VAL A 64 -1.76 -7.87 2.41
N VAL A 65 -0.77 -7.24 3.06
CA VAL A 65 -0.84 -5.82 3.46
C VAL A 65 0.14 -5.00 2.63
N LEU A 66 -0.38 -4.00 1.92
CA LEU A 66 0.42 -3.01 1.20
C LEU A 66 0.32 -1.67 1.89
N GLU A 67 1.46 -1.11 2.27
CA GLU A 67 1.57 0.18 2.95
C GLU A 67 2.30 1.21 2.09
N GLY A 68 1.82 2.44 2.13
CA GLY A 68 2.45 3.60 1.50
C GLY A 68 1.83 3.98 0.16
N MET A 69 1.98 5.25 -0.22
CA MET A 69 1.40 5.79 -1.45
C MET A 69 1.92 5.06 -2.69
N GLY A 70 3.23 4.90 -2.85
CA GLY A 70 3.75 4.27 -4.07
C GLY A 70 3.33 2.81 -4.19
N ARG A 71 3.58 1.99 -3.16
CA ARG A 71 3.28 0.54 -3.19
C ARG A 71 1.79 0.23 -3.21
N ALA A 72 1.00 0.88 -2.34
CA ALA A 72 -0.41 0.54 -2.16
C ALA A 72 -1.35 1.34 -3.06
N ILE A 73 -1.03 2.60 -3.37
CA ILE A 73 -1.92 3.51 -4.10
C ILE A 73 -1.51 3.64 -5.58
N GLU A 74 -0.26 3.97 -5.86
CA GLU A 74 0.17 4.27 -7.23
C GLU A 74 0.29 3.02 -8.11
N THR A 75 0.79 1.90 -7.56
CA THR A 75 1.02 0.69 -8.36
C THR A 75 0.02 -0.44 -8.14
N ASN A 76 -0.49 -0.64 -6.92
CA ASN A 76 -1.25 -1.86 -6.59
C ASN A 76 -2.65 -1.63 -6.01
N LEU A 77 -3.22 -0.41 -6.11
CA LEU A 77 -4.54 -0.11 -5.52
C LEU A 77 -5.66 -1.03 -6.02
N HIS A 78 -5.52 -1.49 -7.26
CA HIS A 78 -6.49 -2.34 -7.94
C HIS A 78 -5.99 -3.78 -8.16
N ALA A 79 -4.80 -4.12 -7.65
CA ALA A 79 -4.27 -5.47 -7.74
C ALA A 79 -5.19 -6.46 -7.00
N GLN A 80 -5.51 -7.55 -7.68
CA GLN A 80 -6.31 -8.65 -7.17
C GLN A 80 -5.37 -9.74 -6.64
N PHE A 81 -5.65 -10.24 -5.45
CA PHE A 81 -4.90 -11.32 -4.82
C PHE A 81 -5.78 -12.56 -4.69
N THR A 82 -5.15 -13.72 -4.53
CA THR A 82 -5.83 -14.99 -4.25
C THR A 82 -6.29 -15.09 -2.80
N CYS A 83 -5.74 -14.26 -1.92
CA CYS A 83 -6.12 -14.14 -0.52
C CYS A 83 -6.63 -12.72 -0.20
N ASP A 84 -7.05 -12.50 1.04
CA ASP A 84 -7.52 -11.18 1.47
C ASP A 84 -6.40 -10.15 1.32
N SER A 85 -6.75 -8.89 1.04
CA SER A 85 -5.75 -7.84 0.94
C SER A 85 -6.17 -6.51 1.52
N LEU A 86 -5.23 -5.84 2.17
CA LEU A 86 -5.40 -4.53 2.79
C LEU A 86 -4.39 -3.54 2.19
N LYS A 87 -4.90 -2.45 1.63
CA LYS A 87 -4.11 -1.40 0.96
C LYS A 87 -4.28 -0.10 1.74
N LEU A 88 -3.19 0.38 2.32
CA LEU A 88 -3.16 1.52 3.22
C LEU A 88 -2.14 2.55 2.74
N GLY A 89 -2.54 3.81 2.67
CA GLY A 89 -1.58 4.87 2.35
C GLY A 89 -2.19 6.26 2.44
N MET A 90 -1.34 7.25 2.63
CA MET A 90 -1.72 8.66 2.56
C MET A 90 -1.38 9.22 1.18
N VAL A 91 -2.32 9.90 0.54
CA VAL A 91 -2.12 10.56 -0.75
C VAL A 91 -1.29 11.83 -0.53
N LYS A 92 -0.07 11.88 -1.06
CA LYS A 92 0.86 13.01 -0.92
C LYS A 92 1.08 13.80 -2.21
N HIS A 93 0.57 13.31 -3.34
CA HIS A 93 0.66 13.97 -4.64
C HIS A 93 -0.71 14.53 -5.07
N PRO A 94 -0.82 15.83 -5.42
CA PRO A 94 -2.08 16.43 -5.87
C PRO A 94 -2.70 15.72 -7.09
N GLU A 95 -1.88 15.24 -8.01
CA GLU A 95 -2.29 14.54 -9.22
C GLU A 95 -2.97 13.20 -8.88
N VAL A 96 -2.43 12.50 -7.88
CA VAL A 96 -3.01 11.25 -7.37
C VAL A 96 -4.34 11.53 -6.64
N ALA A 97 -4.41 12.61 -5.85
CA ALA A 97 -5.64 13.01 -5.19
C ALA A 97 -6.76 13.30 -6.21
N GLN A 98 -6.42 14.04 -7.27
CA GLN A 98 -7.33 14.33 -8.38
C GLN A 98 -7.78 13.05 -9.10
N CYS A 99 -6.85 12.13 -9.41
CA CYS A 99 -7.15 10.85 -10.05
C CYS A 99 -8.13 9.99 -9.23
N LEU A 100 -7.98 10.00 -7.90
CA LEU A 100 -8.85 9.25 -6.98
C LEU A 100 -10.17 9.97 -6.65
N GLY A 101 -10.33 11.23 -7.08
CA GLY A 101 -11.46 12.07 -6.70
C GLY A 101 -11.48 12.44 -5.21
N GLY A 102 -10.31 12.47 -4.56
CA GLY A 102 -10.12 12.78 -3.15
C GLY A 102 -9.31 14.06 -2.91
N GLY A 103 -8.98 14.33 -1.65
CA GLY A 103 -8.15 15.44 -1.22
C GLY A 103 -6.67 15.08 -1.01
N LEU A 104 -5.79 16.08 -1.05
CA LEU A 104 -4.41 15.91 -0.62
C LEU A 104 -4.38 15.51 0.87
N TYR A 105 -3.50 14.57 1.20
CA TYR A 105 -3.38 13.94 2.52
C TYR A 105 -4.58 13.12 2.98
N ASP A 106 -5.52 12.82 2.09
CA ASP A 106 -6.51 11.79 2.38
C ASP A 106 -5.83 10.43 2.50
N VAL A 107 -6.44 9.59 3.35
CA VAL A 107 -5.96 8.24 3.59
C VAL A 107 -6.82 7.27 2.82
N VAL A 108 -6.17 6.43 2.04
CA VAL A 108 -6.78 5.26 1.42
C VAL A 108 -6.66 4.11 2.41
N CYS A 109 -7.80 3.50 2.72
CA CYS A 109 -7.90 2.23 3.43
C CYS A 109 -8.87 1.36 2.65
N LYS A 110 -8.32 0.39 1.92
CA LYS A 110 -9.09 -0.48 1.04
C LYS A 110 -8.82 -1.92 1.41
N PHE A 111 -9.87 -2.62 1.81
CA PHE A 111 -9.87 -4.06 2.04
C PHE A 111 -10.59 -4.75 0.88
N ASP A 112 -9.91 -5.70 0.24
CA ASP A 112 -10.49 -6.58 -0.77
C ASP A 112 -10.52 -8.01 -0.20
N VAL A 113 -11.69 -8.62 -0.22
CA VAL A 113 -11.88 -10.02 0.18
C VAL A 113 -11.40 -10.94 -0.94
N ALA A 114 -10.78 -12.06 -0.57
CA ALA A 114 -10.38 -13.11 -1.49
C ALA A 114 -11.56 -13.55 -2.38
N PRO A 115 -11.33 -13.84 -3.67
CA PRO A 115 -12.34 -14.44 -4.52
C PRO A 115 -12.82 -15.76 -3.91
N ALA A 116 -14.14 -15.95 -3.84
CA ALA A 116 -14.70 -17.24 -3.44
C ALA A 116 -14.23 -18.32 -4.42
N THR A 117 -13.56 -19.34 -3.90
CA THR A 117 -12.96 -20.44 -4.67
C THR A 117 -13.98 -21.50 -5.00
#